data_AF-A0A5N6L6C0-F1
#
_entry.id   AF-A0A5N6L6C0-F1
#
_cell.length_a   1.000
_cell.length_b   1.000
_cell.length_c   1.000
_cell.angle_alpha   90.00
_cell.angle_beta   90.00
_cell.angle_gamma   90.00
#
_symmetry.space_group_name_H-M   'P 1'
#
loop_
_entity.id
_entity.type
_entity.pdbx_description
1 polymer ?
#
loop_
_entity_poly.entity_id
_entity_poly.type
_entity_poly.pdbx_seq_one_letter_code
_entity_poly.pdbx_strand_id
1 'polypeptide(L)'
;MVLLRFHHALSGRGGGGYGYRMSLWAEHTGVLEECFKQPESLECVRRLRSMSELNWRQYAADDVTEMKGHLLMYPVEVDRTVKVKPLHGYDTFPDAGGNITGTFPLDLKNFPQKNFTV
;
A
#
# COMPACT_ATOMS: atom_id res chain seq x y z
N MET A 1 10.76 18.48 6.92
CA MET A 1 10.25 19.69 6.22
C MET A 1 8.87 19.49 5.57
N VAL A 2 8.45 18.24 5.27
CA VAL A 2 7.12 17.92 4.72
C VAL A 2 5.98 18.26 5.69
N LEU A 3 6.11 17.91 6.98
CA LEU A 3 5.09 18.21 8.01
C LEU A 3 4.75 19.72 8.14
N LEU A 4 5.74 20.59 7.96
CA LEU A 4 5.59 22.05 8.10
C LEU A 4 4.82 22.68 6.92
N ARG A 5 4.89 22.10 5.71
CA ARG A 5 4.13 22.61 4.55
C ARG A 5 2.64 22.26 4.61
N PHE A 6 2.27 21.19 5.31
CA PHE A 6 0.88 20.74 5.41
C PHE A 6 0.15 21.25 6.66
N HIS A 7 0.87 21.77 7.66
CA HIS A 7 0.28 22.31 8.87
C HIS A 7 -0.71 23.48 8.61
N HIS A 8 -0.47 24.28 7.56
CA HIS A 8 -1.40 25.35 7.15
C HIS A 8 -2.70 24.83 6.53
N ALA A 9 -2.72 23.62 5.94
CA ALA A 9 -3.89 23.04 5.28
C ALA A 9 -4.75 22.16 6.21
N LEU A 10 -4.20 21.71 7.35
CA LEU A 10 -4.86 20.79 8.28
C LEU A 10 -5.46 21.46 9.53
N SER A 11 -5.43 22.80 9.61
CA SER A 11 -5.95 23.59 10.74
C SER A 11 -7.49 23.62 10.85
N GLY A 12 -8.23 22.87 10.02
CA GLY A 12 -9.68 22.83 10.06
C GLY A 12 -10.19 21.66 10.92
N ARG A 13 -10.90 21.99 12.02
CA ARG A 13 -11.83 21.23 12.91
C ARG A 13 -12.04 19.70 12.73
N GLY A 14 -11.05 18.94 12.30
CA GLY A 14 -11.04 17.48 12.32
C GLY A 14 -10.28 17.04 13.57
N GLY A 15 -10.89 16.18 14.39
CA GLY A 15 -10.24 15.65 15.60
C GLY A 15 -8.87 15.02 15.28
N GLY A 16 -8.00 14.89 16.28
CA GLY A 16 -6.60 14.49 16.10
C GLY A 16 -6.36 13.27 15.21
N GLY A 17 -7.30 12.31 15.18
CA GLY A 17 -7.24 11.14 14.28
C GLY A 17 -7.37 11.47 12.79
N TYR A 18 -8.23 12.43 12.41
CA TYR A 18 -8.38 12.83 11.01
C TYR A 18 -7.13 13.56 10.51
N GLY A 19 -6.66 14.56 11.26
CA GLY A 19 -5.46 15.32 10.90
C GLY A 19 -4.23 14.41 10.79
N TYR A 20 -4.09 13.48 11.74
CA TYR A 20 -3.02 12.47 11.72
C TYR A 20 -3.10 11.57 10.47
N ARG A 21 -4.28 11.02 10.15
CA ARG A 21 -4.49 10.20 8.95
C ARG A 21 -4.11 10.96 7.68
N MET A 22 -4.62 12.19 7.53
CA MET A 22 -4.35 13.01 6.34
C MET A 22 -2.86 13.37 6.22
N SER A 23 -2.16 13.60 7.33
CA SER A 23 -0.71 13.80 7.34
C SER A 23 0.03 12.56 6.83
N LEU A 24 -0.32 11.37 7.31
CA LEU A 24 0.29 10.11 6.84
C LEU A 24 0.02 9.87 5.35
N TRP A 25 -1.19 10.17 4.89
CA TRP A 25 -1.52 10.04 3.47
C TRP A 25 -0.70 10.99 2.61
N ALA A 26 -0.52 12.24 3.03
CA ALA A 26 0.35 13.18 2.32
C ALA A 26 1.79 12.69 2.24
N GLU A 27 2.32 12.12 3.32
CA GLU A 27 3.68 11.59 3.38
C GLU A 27 3.87 10.38 2.45
N HIS A 28 2.94 9.41 2.47
CA HIS A 28 3.07 8.19 1.68
C HIS A 28 2.65 8.36 0.22
N THR A 29 1.71 9.24 -0.10
CA THR A 29 1.23 9.43 -1.47
C THR A 29 1.89 10.61 -2.18
N GLY A 30 2.55 11.51 -1.43
CA GLY A 30 3.13 12.75 -1.95
C GLY A 30 2.11 13.84 -2.29
N VAL A 31 0.81 13.58 -2.10
CA VAL A 31 -0.29 14.48 -2.50
C VAL A 31 -1.42 14.46 -1.48
N LEU A 32 -2.34 15.41 -1.60
CA LEU A 32 -3.62 15.39 -0.90
C LEU A 32 -4.73 15.53 -1.93
N GLU A 33 -5.60 14.53 -1.99
CA GLU A 33 -6.76 14.52 -2.87
C GLU A 33 -8.05 14.51 -2.05
N GLU A 34 -9.14 15.05 -2.62
CA GLU A 34 -10.41 15.19 -1.90
C GLU A 34 -11.00 13.84 -1.47
N CYS A 35 -10.84 12.81 -2.30
CA CYS A 35 -11.31 11.46 -2.01
C CYS A 35 -10.68 10.86 -0.74
N PHE A 36 -9.48 11.33 -0.33
CA PHE A 36 -8.78 10.87 0.87
C PHE A 36 -9.51 11.24 2.18
N LYS A 37 -10.44 12.19 2.11
CA LYS A 37 -11.30 12.54 3.25
C LYS A 37 -12.29 11.43 3.58
N GLN A 38 -12.68 10.61 2.59
CA GLN A 38 -13.61 9.49 2.69
C GLN A 38 -12.89 8.18 2.29
N PRO A 39 -12.01 7.64 3.16
CA PRO A 39 -11.17 6.49 2.84
C PRO A 39 -11.95 5.21 2.53
N GLU A 40 -13.16 5.08 3.03
CA GLU A 40 -14.09 3.98 2.77
C GLU A 40 -14.74 4.03 1.38
N SER A 41 -14.64 5.17 0.68
CA SER A 41 -15.23 5.33 -0.64
C SER A 41 -14.49 4.50 -1.69
N LEU A 42 -15.24 3.93 -2.62
CA LEU A 42 -14.67 3.14 -3.72
C LEU A 42 -13.73 3.99 -4.60
N GLU A 43 -14.04 5.27 -4.76
CA GLU A 43 -13.18 6.23 -5.46
C GLU A 43 -11.80 6.31 -4.79
N CYS A 44 -11.78 6.52 -3.48
CA CYS A 44 -10.54 6.64 -2.72
C CYS A 44 -9.70 5.36 -2.78
N VAL A 45 -10.33 4.20 -2.59
CA VAL A 45 -9.63 2.89 -2.64
C VAL A 45 -9.06 2.63 -4.05
N ARG A 46 -9.83 2.91 -5.10
CA ARG A 46 -9.34 2.79 -6.49
C ARG A 46 -8.20 3.75 -6.79
N ARG A 47 -8.28 4.98 -6.27
CA ARG A 47 -7.23 5.98 -6.45
C ARG A 47 -5.93 5.54 -5.78
N LEU A 48 -5.96 5.17 -4.51
CA LEU A 48 -4.81 4.66 -3.79
C LEU A 48 -4.19 3.44 -4.47
N ARG A 49 -5.03 2.49 -4.93
CA ARG A 49 -4.57 1.32 -5.68
C ARG A 49 -3.84 1.72 -6.97
N SER A 50 -4.39 2.64 -7.76
CA SER A 50 -3.75 3.08 -9.00
C SER A 50 -2.38 3.73 -8.76
N MET A 51 -2.25 4.52 -7.69
CA MET A 51 -0.98 5.14 -7.30
C MET A 51 0.03 4.08 -6.85
N SER A 52 -0.42 3.12 -6.05
CA SER A 52 0.45 2.09 -5.50
C SER A 52 0.95 1.10 -6.55
N GLU A 53 0.15 0.82 -7.58
CA GLU A 53 0.56 0.05 -8.77
C GLU A 53 1.61 0.79 -9.61
N LEU A 54 1.45 2.10 -9.82
CA LEU A 54 2.43 2.91 -10.54
C LEU A 54 3.76 2.98 -9.77
N ASN A 55 3.70 3.23 -8.46
CA ASN A 55 4.87 3.27 -7.60
C ASN A 55 5.55 1.89 -7.54
N TRP A 56 4.80 0.78 -7.49
CA TRP A 56 5.38 -0.57 -7.56
C TRP A 56 6.18 -0.79 -8.85
N ARG A 57 5.63 -0.41 -10.01
CA ARG A 57 6.35 -0.54 -11.30
C ARG A 57 7.64 0.26 -11.32
N GLN A 58 7.65 1.45 -10.72
CA GLN A 58 8.86 2.26 -10.61
C GLN A 58 9.87 1.65 -9.64
N TYR A 59 9.40 1.15 -8.49
CA TYR A 59 10.23 0.51 -7.47
C TYR A 59 10.91 -0.77 -7.97
N ALA A 60 10.19 -1.58 -8.76
CA ALA A 60 10.67 -2.85 -9.27
C ALA A 60 11.35 -2.74 -10.66
N ALA A 61 11.53 -1.53 -11.19
CA ALA A 61 12.24 -1.32 -12.44
C ALA A 61 13.76 -1.45 -12.23
N ASP A 62 14.47 -1.88 -13.29
CA ASP A 62 15.93 -2.00 -13.26
C ASP A 62 16.63 -0.65 -13.04
N ASP A 63 16.03 0.43 -13.56
CA ASP A 63 16.55 1.79 -13.44
C ASP A 63 16.06 2.47 -12.16
N VAL A 64 17.01 2.85 -11.30
CA VAL A 64 16.71 3.61 -10.08
C VAL A 64 16.37 5.05 -10.42
N THR A 65 15.15 5.46 -10.07
CA THR A 65 14.66 6.84 -10.26
C THR A 65 14.03 7.36 -8.97
N GLU A 66 14.03 8.69 -8.81
CA GLU A 66 13.41 9.31 -7.63
C GLU A 66 11.88 9.09 -7.64
N MET A 67 11.38 8.49 -6.56
CA MET A 67 9.95 8.25 -6.37
C MET A 67 9.28 9.44 -5.70
N LYS A 68 8.09 9.81 -6.17
CA LYS A 68 7.31 10.92 -5.59
C LYS A 68 6.39 10.51 -4.44
N GLY A 69 6.11 9.21 -4.33
CA GLY A 69 5.30 8.62 -3.27
C GLY A 69 5.86 7.26 -2.88
N HIS A 70 5.62 6.87 -1.64
CA HIS A 70 6.17 5.66 -1.02
C HIS A 70 5.10 4.59 -0.75
N LEU A 71 3.83 4.87 -1.08
CA LEU A 71 2.77 3.87 -1.03
C LEU A 71 2.97 2.87 -2.16
N LEU A 72 3.23 1.60 -1.82
CA LEU A 72 3.39 0.50 -2.76
C LEU A 72 2.25 -0.50 -2.61
N MET A 73 1.83 -1.09 -3.73
CA MET A 73 0.99 -2.28 -3.67
C MET A 73 1.86 -3.43 -3.17
N TYR A 74 1.38 -4.18 -2.17
CA TYR A 74 2.06 -5.42 -1.81
C TYR A 74 1.95 -6.40 -2.99
N PRO A 75 3.04 -7.04 -3.46
CA PRO A 75 3.10 -7.72 -4.75
C PRO A 75 2.45 -9.11 -4.73
N VAL A 76 1.20 -9.19 -4.31
CA VAL A 76 0.39 -10.40 -4.30
C VAL A 76 -0.89 -10.19 -5.09
N GLU A 77 -1.41 -11.29 -5.63
CA GLU A 77 -2.73 -11.39 -6.21
C GLU A 77 -3.59 -12.38 -5.43
N VAL A 78 -4.89 -12.11 -5.38
CA VAL A 78 -5.87 -13.02 -4.79
C VAL A 78 -6.73 -13.55 -5.93
N ASP A 79 -6.69 -14.85 -6.17
CA ASP A 79 -7.51 -15.46 -7.20
C ASP A 79 -8.98 -15.63 -6.78
N ARG A 80 -9.84 -16.06 -7.71
CA ARG A 80 -11.27 -16.30 -7.44
C ARG A 80 -11.53 -17.38 -6.38
N THR A 81 -10.51 -18.17 -6.03
CA THR A 81 -10.56 -19.21 -4.99
C THR A 81 -9.99 -18.72 -3.66
N VAL A 82 -9.76 -17.41 -3.51
CA VAL A 82 -9.21 -16.76 -2.30
C VAL A 82 -7.78 -17.22 -1.99
N LYS A 83 -7.08 -17.80 -2.98
CA LYS A 83 -5.67 -18.15 -2.82
C LYS A 83 -4.81 -16.94 -3.10
N VAL A 84 -3.92 -16.66 -2.16
CA VAL A 84 -2.86 -15.65 -2.31
C VAL A 84 -1.73 -16.24 -3.14
N LYS A 85 -1.33 -15.54 -4.19
CA LYS A 85 -0.20 -15.89 -5.06
C LYS A 85 0.69 -14.66 -5.26
N PRO A 86 1.97 -14.83 -5.63
CA PRO A 86 2.78 -13.70 -6.04
C PRO A 86 2.16 -13.01 -7.26
N LEU A 87 2.32 -11.69 -7.35
CA LEU A 87 1.96 -10.94 -8.55
C LEU A 87 2.77 -11.48 -9.74
N HIS A 88 2.13 -11.68 -10.89
CA HIS A 88 2.79 -12.23 -12.07
C HIS A 88 4.11 -11.49 -12.40
N GLY A 89 5.21 -12.26 -12.49
CA GLY A 89 6.55 -11.73 -12.76
C GLY A 89 7.33 -11.30 -11.51
N TYR A 90 6.74 -11.39 -10.32
CA TYR A 90 7.35 -10.99 -9.05
C TYR A 90 7.24 -12.12 -8.02
N ASP A 91 8.02 -13.18 -8.18
CA ASP A 91 8.06 -14.30 -7.22
C ASP A 91 8.88 -13.96 -5.96
N THR A 92 9.84 -13.06 -6.09
CA THR A 92 10.73 -12.61 -5.03
C THR A 92 10.75 -11.10 -4.89
N PHE A 93 11.04 -10.61 -3.68
CA PHE A 93 11.30 -9.19 -3.47
C PHE A 93 12.50 -8.73 -4.30
N PRO A 94 12.40 -7.57 -4.98
CA PRO A 94 13.56 -6.93 -5.61
C PRO A 94 14.73 -6.84 -4.62
N ASP A 95 15.94 -7.08 -5.11
CA ASP A 95 17.23 -7.04 -4.39
C ASP A 95 17.45 -8.04 -3.26
N ALA A 96 16.40 -8.47 -2.55
CA ALA A 96 16.51 -9.38 -1.41
C ALA A 96 16.41 -10.86 -1.82
N GLY A 97 15.73 -11.19 -2.93
CA GLY A 97 15.54 -12.57 -3.40
C GLY A 97 14.64 -13.44 -2.52
N GLY A 98 14.06 -12.89 -1.45
CA GLY A 98 13.11 -13.60 -0.58
C GLY A 98 11.75 -13.80 -1.25
N ASN A 99 11.13 -14.97 -1.03
CA ASN A 99 9.83 -15.29 -1.61
C ASN A 99 8.72 -14.37 -1.04
N ILE A 100 7.93 -13.74 -1.93
CA ILE A 100 6.88 -12.78 -1.56
C ILE A 100 5.75 -13.39 -0.74
N THR A 101 5.42 -14.66 -0.99
CA THR A 101 4.41 -15.41 -0.22
C THR A 101 4.98 -16.07 1.03
N GLY A 102 6.28 -15.85 1.29
CA GLY A 102 7.01 -16.48 2.37
C GLY A 102 7.19 -17.98 2.17
N THR A 103 7.89 -18.59 3.12
CA THR A 103 8.03 -20.04 3.23
C THR A 103 7.39 -20.47 4.54
N PHE A 104 6.38 -21.33 4.49
CA PHE A 104 5.86 -21.97 5.70
C PHE A 104 6.86 -23.05 6.14
N PRO A 105 7.45 -22.96 7.35
CA PRO A 105 8.07 -24.12 7.98
C PRO A 105 7.06 -25.27 8.00
N LEU A 106 7.52 -26.51 7.79
CA LEU A 106 6.66 -27.69 7.73
C LEU A 106 5.72 -27.80 8.94
N ASP A 107 6.15 -27.31 10.10
CA ASP A 107 5.37 -27.32 11.36
C ASP A 107 4.22 -26.30 11.42
N LEU A 108 4.24 -25.25 10.60
CA LEU A 108 3.17 -24.23 10.55
C LEU A 108 2.10 -24.54 9.49
N LYS A 109 2.29 -25.57 8.65
CA LYS A 109 1.30 -25.98 7.64
C LYS A 109 0.01 -26.54 8.24
N ASN A 110 0.05 -26.97 9.50
CA ASN A 110 -1.08 -27.54 10.23
C ASN A 110 -1.88 -26.50 11.03
N PHE A 111 -1.52 -25.21 10.96
CA PHE A 111 -2.34 -24.16 11.56
C PHE A 111 -3.62 -23.99 10.74
N PRO A 112 -4.82 -24.05 11.38
CA PRO A 112 -6.08 -23.86 10.67
C PRO A 112 -6.10 -22.44 10.09
N GLN A 113 -6.06 -22.35 8.75
CA GLN A 113 -6.31 -21.10 8.05
C GLN A 113 -7.76 -20.73 8.34
N LYS A 114 -7.96 -19.72 9.21
CA LYS A 114 -9.27 -19.14 9.41
C LYS A 114 -9.67 -18.50 8.09
N ASN A 115 -10.74 -19.02 7.49
CA ASN A 115 -11.40 -18.38 6.35
C ASN A 115 -11.87 -17.00 6.81
N PHE A 116 -11.13 -15.96 6.44
CA PHE A 116 -11.59 -14.60 6.57
C PHE A 116 -12.64 -14.35 5.49
N THR A 117 -13.91 -14.45 5.87
CA THR A 117 -14.99 -13.85 5.10
C THR A 117 -14.96 -12.35 5.40
N VAL A 118 -14.78 -11.53 4.35
CA VAL A 118 -14.99 -10.08 4.43
C VAL A 118 -16.49 -9.81 4.48
#